data_AF-A0A4D6KYP0-F1
#
_entry.id   AF-A0A4D6KYP0-F1
#
_cell.length_a   1.000
_cell.length_b   1.000
_cell.length_c   1.000
_cell.angle_alpha   90.00
_cell.angle_beta   90.00
_cell.angle_gamma   90.00
#
_symmetry.space_group_name_H-M   'P 1'
#
loop_
_entity.id
_entity.type
_entity.pdbx_description
1 polymer ?
#
loop_
_entity_poly.entity_id
_entity_poly.type
_entity_poly.pdbx_seq_one_letter_code
_entity_poly.pdbx_strand_id
1 'polypeptide(L)'
;MIKLFKVKEKQREQAENASGGPPVKKQSAGELRLHKDISELNLPTSCIIRFPNGKDDLMNFEVSIQPDDGYYMGGTFLFTFQVSPIYPHEAPKVKCKTKVYHPNIDLEGNVCLNILREDWKPVLNINTVIYGLYHLFTEPNYEDPLNHEAAAVLRENPKLFESNVRRAMAGGSMVCKIYLRKFHFLSKRLLLFVLVEQDDKPEQDQA
;
A
#
# COMPACT_ATOMS: atom_id res chain seq x y z
N MET A 1 24.60 29.84 28.22
CA MET A 1 24.85 28.42 28.57
C MET A 1 24.53 27.41 27.46
N ILE A 2 23.59 27.68 26.53
CA ILE A 2 23.17 26.72 25.48
C ILE A 2 24.30 26.36 24.47
N LYS A 3 25.22 27.28 24.19
CA LYS A 3 26.31 27.06 23.22
C LYS A 3 27.33 25.99 23.67
N LEU A 4 27.50 25.80 24.98
CA LEU A 4 28.46 24.83 25.53
C LEU A 4 28.01 23.37 25.33
N PHE A 5 26.71 23.10 25.42
CA PHE A 5 26.18 21.74 25.21
C PHE A 5 26.37 21.26 23.76
N LYS A 6 26.10 22.13 22.78
CA LYS A 6 26.30 21.81 21.36
C LYS A 6 27.77 21.53 21.00
N VAL A 7 28.71 22.23 21.63
CA VAL A 7 30.15 22.01 21.42
C VAL A 7 30.57 20.66 22.00
N LYS A 8 30.06 20.30 23.18
CA LYS A 8 30.37 19.03 23.84
C LYS A 8 29.79 17.81 23.12
N GLU A 9 28.59 17.93 22.53
CA GLU A 9 28.01 16.88 21.67
C GLU A 9 28.82 16.69 20.38
N LYS A 10 29.21 17.79 19.73
CA LYS A 10 30.02 17.73 18.50
C LYS A 10 31.40 17.12 18.75
N GLN A 11 32.02 17.39 19.90
CA GLN A 11 33.27 16.76 20.31
C GLN A 11 33.10 15.25 20.60
N ARG A 12 31.96 14.84 21.17
CA ARG A 12 31.67 13.42 21.43
C ARG A 12 31.45 12.65 20.14
N GLU A 13 30.72 13.22 19.17
CA GLU A 13 30.52 12.62 17.84
C GLU A 13 31.82 12.53 17.05
N GLN A 14 32.72 13.52 17.18
CA GLN A 14 34.06 13.46 16.58
C GLN A 14 34.94 12.39 17.23
N ALA A 15 34.84 12.19 18.55
CA ALA A 15 35.56 11.13 19.26
C ALA A 15 35.02 9.72 18.94
N GLU A 16 33.69 9.58 18.81
CA GLU A 16 33.03 8.34 18.38
C GLU A 16 33.45 7.97 16.94
N ASN A 17 33.52 8.95 16.02
CA ASN A 17 34.01 8.73 14.65
C ASN A 17 35.52 8.42 14.57
N ALA A 18 36.33 8.87 15.53
CA ALA A 18 37.77 8.58 15.59
C ALA A 18 38.07 7.15 16.11
N SER A 19 37.09 6.48 16.73
CA SER A 19 37.30 5.20 17.43
C SER A 19 37.22 3.94 16.54
N GLY A 20 37.04 4.07 15.23
CA GLY A 20 37.17 2.95 14.27
C GLY A 20 36.14 1.82 14.42
N GLY A 21 35.20 1.92 15.36
CA GLY A 21 34.07 1.01 15.47
C GLY A 21 33.12 1.16 14.28
N PRO A 22 32.42 0.08 13.87
CA PRO A 22 31.38 0.21 12.85
C PRO A 22 30.38 1.27 13.29
N PRO A 23 29.97 2.20 12.40
CA PRO A 23 29.10 3.31 12.77
C PRO A 23 27.79 2.76 13.31
N VAL A 24 27.53 2.95 14.60
CA VAL A 24 26.24 2.66 15.21
C VAL A 24 25.25 3.67 14.62
N LYS A 25 24.40 3.22 13.69
CA LYS A 25 23.31 4.05 13.16
C LYS A 25 22.40 4.42 14.35
N LYS A 26 22.43 5.69 14.76
CA LYS A 26 21.48 6.22 15.74
C LYS A 26 20.08 6.05 15.15
N GLN A 27 19.26 5.20 15.77
CA GLN A 27 17.89 4.97 15.32
C GLN A 27 17.10 6.27 15.47
N SER A 28 16.32 6.62 14.44
CA SER A 28 15.44 7.79 14.51
C SER A 28 14.28 7.53 15.48
N ALA A 29 13.66 8.61 15.98
CA ALA A 29 12.46 8.48 16.82
C ALA A 29 11.34 7.73 16.09
N GLY A 30 11.21 7.94 14.77
CA GLY A 30 10.24 7.22 13.93
C GLY A 30 10.57 5.75 13.76
N GLU A 31 11.84 5.38 13.61
CA GLU A 31 12.25 3.97 13.62
C GLU A 31 11.94 3.30 14.96
N LEU A 32 12.27 3.93 16.08
CA LEU A 32 11.95 3.40 17.42
C LEU A 32 10.44 3.20 17.60
N ARG A 33 9.64 4.17 17.14
CA ARG A 33 8.18 4.05 17.18
C ARG A 33 7.67 2.94 16.27
N LEU A 34 8.19 2.83 15.05
CA LEU A 34 7.79 1.76 14.12
C LEU A 34 8.17 0.38 14.66
N HIS A 35 9.36 0.22 15.24
CA HIS A 35 9.78 -1.02 15.88
C HIS A 35 8.76 -1.48 16.93
N LYS A 36 8.26 -0.56 17.75
CA LYS A 36 7.21 -0.85 18.71
C LYS A 36 5.92 -1.29 18.01
N ASP A 37 5.45 -0.52 17.04
CA ASP A 37 4.23 -0.83 16.29
C ASP A 37 4.29 -2.21 15.59
N ILE A 38 5.45 -2.58 15.02
CA ILE A 38 5.68 -3.89 14.39
C ILE A 38 5.69 -5.02 15.43
N SER A 39 6.28 -4.78 16.62
CA SER A 39 6.31 -5.78 17.70
C SER A 39 4.94 -6.04 18.33
N GLU A 40 4.04 -5.06 18.28
CA GLU A 40 2.67 -5.11 18.82
C GLU A 40 1.62 -5.41 17.74
N LEU A 41 2.04 -5.83 16.54
CA LEU A 41 1.11 -6.21 15.46
C LEU A 41 0.23 -7.37 15.89
N ASN A 42 -1.09 -7.16 15.79
CA ASN A 42 -2.09 -8.17 15.99
C ASN A 42 -2.99 -8.19 14.74
N LEU A 43 -2.52 -8.91 13.71
CA LEU A 43 -3.18 -8.95 12.41
C LEU A 43 -4.06 -10.20 12.28
N PRO A 44 -5.18 -10.12 11.55
CA PRO A 44 -5.96 -11.31 11.21
C PRO A 44 -5.13 -12.22 10.29
N THR A 45 -5.48 -13.51 10.24
CA THR A 45 -4.79 -14.51 9.38
C THR A 45 -4.87 -14.19 7.89
N SER A 46 -5.83 -13.33 7.51
CA SER A 46 -5.99 -12.77 6.17
C SER A 46 -4.93 -11.73 5.79
N CYS A 47 -4.10 -11.27 6.73
CA CYS A 47 -3.10 -10.23 6.52
C CYS A 47 -1.68 -10.77 6.76
N ILE A 48 -0.80 -10.63 5.77
CA ILE A 48 0.59 -11.10 5.85
C ILE A 48 1.54 -9.94 5.57
N ILE A 49 2.42 -9.64 6.52
CA ILE A 49 3.49 -8.64 6.37
C ILE A 49 4.78 -9.29 5.82
N ARG A 50 5.49 -8.57 4.95
CA ARG A 50 6.77 -9.00 4.35
C ARG A 50 7.75 -7.83 4.30
N PHE A 51 9.03 -8.13 4.51
CA PHE A 51 10.13 -7.16 4.43
C PHE A 51 11.06 -7.56 3.26
N PRO A 52 10.75 -7.12 2.02
CA PRO A 52 11.46 -7.59 0.83
C PRO A 52 12.93 -7.16 0.79
N ASN A 53 13.29 -6.06 1.46
CA ASN A 53 14.64 -5.51 1.50
C ASN A 53 15.50 -6.09 2.64
N GLY A 54 14.99 -7.08 3.38
CA GLY A 54 15.67 -7.68 4.53
C GLY A 54 15.25 -7.05 5.86
N LYS A 55 15.84 -7.54 6.96
CA LYS A 55 15.46 -7.15 8.33
C LYS A 55 15.93 -5.75 8.74
N ASP A 56 16.85 -5.16 7.99
CA ASP A 56 17.47 -3.87 8.32
C ASP A 56 16.67 -2.67 7.76
N ASP A 57 15.77 -2.91 6.80
CA ASP A 57 14.91 -1.88 6.21
C ASP A 57 13.46 -2.09 6.66
N LEU A 58 13.19 -1.74 7.91
CA LEU A 58 11.85 -1.84 8.48
C LEU A 58 10.93 -0.72 8.03
N MET A 59 11.48 0.39 7.53
CA MET A 59 10.71 1.56 7.10
C MET A 59 10.03 1.33 5.75
N ASN A 60 10.42 0.28 5.01
CA ASN A 60 9.79 -0.13 3.76
C ASN A 60 9.37 -1.60 3.84
N PHE A 61 8.07 -1.84 3.82
CA PHE A 61 7.53 -3.19 3.91
C PHE A 61 6.29 -3.35 3.04
N GLU A 62 5.88 -4.60 2.86
CA GLU A 62 4.69 -4.94 2.10
C GLU A 62 3.68 -5.65 3.00
N VAL A 63 2.40 -5.39 2.75
CA VAL A 63 1.28 -6.07 3.41
C VAL A 63 0.41 -6.69 2.33
N SER A 64 0.21 -8.00 2.41
CA SER A 64 -0.73 -8.76 1.58
C SER A 64 -2.02 -8.94 2.36
N ILE A 65 -3.14 -8.50 1.78
CA ILE A 65 -4.49 -8.66 2.35
C ILE A 65 -5.26 -9.65 1.48
N GLN A 66 -5.84 -10.67 2.11
CA GLN A 66 -6.71 -11.67 1.50
C GLN A 66 -8.07 -11.64 2.22
N PRO A 67 -9.02 -10.83 1.74
CA PRO A 67 -10.36 -10.77 2.33
C PRO A 67 -11.01 -12.15 2.35
N ASP A 68 -11.61 -12.50 3.50
CA ASP A 68 -12.31 -13.76 3.70
C ASP A 68 -13.83 -13.65 3.53
N ASP A 69 -14.35 -12.43 3.36
CA ASP A 69 -15.74 -12.12 3.06
C ASP A 69 -15.88 -10.97 2.03
N GLY A 70 -17.12 -10.58 1.76
CA GLY A 70 -17.44 -9.46 0.88
C GLY A 70 -17.18 -9.69 -0.62
N TYR A 71 -17.24 -8.61 -1.39
CA TYR A 71 -17.11 -8.64 -2.85
C TYR A 71 -15.76 -9.19 -3.34
N TYR A 72 -14.71 -8.99 -2.53
CA TYR A 72 -13.32 -9.27 -2.87
C TYR A 72 -12.82 -10.61 -2.32
N MET A 73 -13.70 -11.44 -1.75
CA MET A 73 -13.36 -12.76 -1.22
C MET A 73 -12.60 -13.60 -2.24
N GLY A 74 -11.47 -14.18 -1.83
CA GLY A 74 -10.60 -15.00 -2.69
C GLY A 74 -9.60 -14.21 -3.55
N GLY A 75 -9.59 -12.87 -3.44
CA GLY A 75 -8.56 -12.00 -4.00
C GLY A 75 -7.31 -11.93 -3.10
N THR A 76 -6.21 -11.39 -3.64
CA THR A 76 -5.01 -11.08 -2.86
C THR A 76 -4.46 -9.73 -3.30
N PHE A 77 -4.41 -8.78 -2.36
CA PHE A 77 -4.08 -7.39 -2.63
C PHE A 77 -2.81 -7.01 -1.90
N LEU A 78 -1.79 -6.63 -2.65
CA LEU A 78 -0.48 -6.29 -2.12
C LEU A 78 -0.36 -4.78 -1.98
N PHE A 79 0.02 -4.31 -0.80
CA PHE A 79 0.26 -2.90 -0.50
C PHE A 79 1.71 -2.69 -0.12
N THR A 80 2.30 -1.58 -0.57
CA THR A 80 3.61 -1.09 -0.08
C THR A 80 3.39 -0.02 0.97
N PHE A 81 4.15 -0.12 2.04
CA PHE A 81 4.25 0.87 3.10
C PHE A 81 5.63 1.50 3.04
N GLN A 82 5.66 2.83 3.03
CA GLN A 82 6.87 3.62 3.16
C GLN A 82 6.70 4.58 4.34
N VAL A 83 7.43 4.31 5.41
CA VAL A 83 7.40 5.09 6.64
C VAL A 83 8.48 6.17 6.58
N SER A 84 8.11 7.40 6.93
CA SER A 84 9.02 8.55 7.02
C SER A 84 9.78 8.52 8.36
N PRO A 85 11.03 9.00 8.46
CA PRO A 85 11.72 9.19 9.74
C PRO A 85 10.98 10.11 10.73
N ILE A 86 10.01 10.90 10.23
CA ILE A 86 9.16 11.82 11.01
C ILE A 86 7.97 11.09 11.66
N TYR A 87 7.74 9.81 11.35
CA TYR A 87 6.73 8.97 12.00
C TYR A 87 6.83 9.07 13.53
N PRO A 88 5.73 9.15 14.29
CA PRO A 88 4.32 9.04 13.90
C PRO A 88 3.65 10.39 13.56
N HIS A 89 4.41 11.49 13.45
CA HIS A 89 3.82 12.80 13.13
C HIS A 89 3.29 12.87 11.70
N GLU A 90 3.92 12.15 10.78
CA GLU A 90 3.43 11.91 9.43
C GLU A 90 2.91 10.47 9.28
N ALA A 91 1.83 10.31 8.53
CA ALA A 91 1.30 8.99 8.18
C ALA A 91 2.29 8.22 7.29
N PRO A 92 2.26 6.86 7.33
CA PRO A 92 2.97 6.07 6.33
C PRO A 92 2.37 6.30 4.94
N LYS A 93 3.22 6.35 3.91
CA LYS A 93 2.76 6.36 2.52
C LYS A 93 2.38 4.94 2.12
N VAL A 94 1.12 4.74 1.74
CA VAL A 94 0.59 3.44 1.32
C VAL A 94 0.19 3.48 -0.15
N LYS A 95 0.58 2.45 -0.91
CA LYS A 95 0.12 2.24 -2.28
C LYS A 95 -0.27 0.80 -2.54
N CYS A 96 -1.33 0.57 -3.32
CA CYS A 96 -1.71 -0.74 -3.80
C CYS A 96 -0.89 -1.12 -5.05
N LYS A 97 -0.18 -2.25 -5.00
CA LYS A 97 0.54 -2.84 -6.14
C LYS A 97 -0.34 -3.72 -7.03
N THR A 98 -1.49 -4.16 -6.51
CA THR A 98 -2.44 -4.99 -7.26
C THR A 98 -3.43 -4.07 -7.98
N LYS A 99 -3.55 -4.18 -9.30
CA LYS A 99 -4.61 -3.50 -10.05
C LYS A 99 -5.95 -4.09 -9.64
N VAL A 100 -6.86 -3.26 -9.15
CA VAL A 100 -8.15 -3.70 -8.59
C VAL A 100 -9.27 -2.77 -9.01
N TYR A 101 -10.44 -3.32 -9.29
CA TYR A 101 -11.65 -2.53 -9.47
C TYR A 101 -12.26 -2.22 -8.10
N HIS A 102 -12.01 -1.02 -7.59
CA HIS A 102 -12.40 -0.62 -6.23
C HIS A 102 -12.78 0.86 -6.18
N PRO A 103 -13.85 1.26 -5.47
CA PRO A 103 -14.23 2.68 -5.34
C PRO A 103 -13.11 3.56 -4.78
N ASN A 104 -12.43 3.10 -3.73
CA ASN A 104 -11.41 3.86 -3.00
C ASN A 104 -9.96 3.62 -3.46
N ILE A 105 -9.71 2.89 -4.55
CA ILE A 105 -8.36 2.64 -5.08
C ILE A 105 -8.35 2.94 -6.59
N ASP A 106 -7.43 3.80 -7.02
CA ASP A 106 -7.28 4.12 -8.46
C ASP A 106 -6.36 3.12 -9.19
N LEU A 107 -6.16 3.35 -10.49
CA LEU A 107 -5.31 2.49 -11.29
C LEU A 107 -3.84 2.66 -10.94
N GLU A 108 -3.42 3.85 -10.53
CA GLU A 108 -2.05 4.19 -10.11
C GLU A 108 -1.68 3.57 -8.75
N GLY A 109 -2.66 2.99 -8.05
CA GLY A 109 -2.51 2.34 -6.76
C GLY A 109 -2.62 3.30 -5.58
N ASN A 110 -3.06 4.54 -5.78
CA ASN A 110 -3.34 5.45 -4.68
C ASN A 110 -4.61 4.98 -3.95
N VAL A 111 -4.60 5.14 -2.63
CA VAL A 111 -5.67 4.70 -1.74
C VAL A 111 -6.34 5.92 -1.12
N CYS A 112 -7.67 5.92 -1.08
CA CYS A 112 -8.46 6.87 -0.31
C CYS A 112 -8.86 6.21 1.01
N LEU A 113 -8.11 6.54 2.06
CA LEU A 113 -8.37 6.13 3.42
C LEU A 113 -8.11 7.37 4.30
N ASN A 114 -9.16 7.85 4.97
CA ASN A 114 -9.14 9.08 5.77
C ASN A 114 -8.00 9.14 6.79
N ILE A 115 -7.73 8.02 7.48
CA ILE A 115 -6.65 7.94 8.48
C ILE A 115 -5.25 8.03 7.87
N LEU A 116 -5.07 7.96 6.55
CA LEU A 116 -3.80 8.23 5.88
C LEU A 116 -3.64 9.70 5.44
N ARG A 117 -4.65 10.54 5.73
CA ARG A 117 -4.76 11.92 5.28
C ARG A 117 -5.18 12.83 6.45
N GLU A 118 -6.36 13.43 6.37
CA GLU A 118 -6.87 14.42 7.34
C GLU A 118 -7.10 13.85 8.75
N ASP A 119 -7.43 12.57 8.86
CA ASP A 119 -7.73 11.93 10.16
C ASP A 119 -6.50 11.26 10.77
N TRP A 120 -5.31 11.39 10.16
CA TRP A 120 -4.09 10.86 10.75
C TRP A 120 -3.76 11.57 12.06
N LYS A 121 -3.53 10.78 13.10
CA LYS A 121 -3.04 11.28 14.40
C LYS A 121 -1.87 10.43 14.88
N PRO A 122 -0.86 11.02 15.56
CA PRO A 122 0.29 10.28 16.09
C PRO A 122 -0.04 9.12 17.04
N VAL A 123 -1.27 9.06 17.57
CA VAL A 123 -1.77 7.97 18.40
C VAL A 123 -2.13 6.72 17.58
N LEU A 124 -2.44 6.88 16.28
CA LEU A 124 -2.67 5.77 15.37
C LEU A 124 -1.36 5.02 15.11
N ASN A 125 -1.47 3.76 14.74
CA ASN A 125 -0.34 2.87 14.51
C ASN A 125 -0.51 2.06 13.21
N ILE A 126 0.53 1.30 12.84
CA ILE A 126 0.51 0.46 11.63
C ILE A 126 -0.63 -0.56 11.66
N ASN A 127 -0.96 -1.10 12.84
CA ASN A 127 -2.06 -2.05 12.98
C ASN A 127 -3.40 -1.42 12.55
N THR A 128 -3.69 -0.21 13.05
CA THR A 128 -4.91 0.53 12.66
C THR A 128 -4.97 0.80 11.16
N VAL A 129 -3.83 1.13 10.53
CA VAL A 129 -3.78 1.34 9.08
C VAL A 129 -4.10 0.05 8.34
N ILE A 130 -3.53 -1.09 8.73
CA ILE A 130 -3.79 -2.38 8.08
C ILE A 130 -5.26 -2.80 8.24
N TYR A 131 -5.86 -2.60 9.42
CA TYR A 131 -7.29 -2.82 9.61
C TYR A 131 -8.15 -1.88 8.76
N GLY A 132 -7.78 -0.61 8.63
CA GLY A 132 -8.47 0.32 7.73
C GLY A 132 -8.43 -0.13 6.27
N LEU A 133 -7.27 -0.59 5.79
CA LEU A 133 -7.13 -1.16 4.45
C LEU A 133 -7.95 -2.45 4.28
N TYR A 134 -7.98 -3.32 5.28
CA TYR A 134 -8.81 -4.52 5.27
C TYR A 134 -10.29 -4.16 5.12
N HIS A 135 -10.74 -3.17 5.89
CA HIS A 135 -12.12 -2.74 5.92
C HIS A 135 -12.58 -2.12 4.59
N LEU A 136 -11.68 -1.48 3.82
CA LEU A 136 -12.02 -1.03 2.47
C LEU A 136 -12.51 -2.18 1.58
N PHE A 137 -12.00 -3.41 1.76
CA PHE A 137 -12.45 -4.56 0.97
C PHE A 137 -13.74 -5.20 1.51
N THR A 138 -14.00 -5.13 2.81
CA THR A 138 -15.23 -5.69 3.38
C THR A 138 -16.41 -4.72 3.21
N GLU A 139 -16.15 -3.43 3.37
CA GLU A 139 -17.13 -2.34 3.28
C GLU A 139 -16.60 -1.19 2.39
N PRO A 140 -16.65 -1.33 1.05
CA PRO A 140 -16.19 -0.28 0.15
C PRO A 140 -17.07 0.97 0.27
N ASN A 141 -16.44 2.16 0.29
CA ASN A 141 -17.15 3.43 0.44
C ASN A 141 -17.34 4.14 -0.91
N TYR A 142 -18.58 4.51 -1.25
CA TYR A 142 -18.94 5.22 -2.48
C TYR A 142 -19.11 6.74 -2.34
N GLU A 143 -18.99 7.31 -1.13
CA GLU A 143 -19.17 8.75 -0.88
C GLU A 143 -18.00 9.59 -1.41
N ASP A 144 -16.76 9.19 -1.12
CA ASP A 144 -15.51 9.86 -1.57
C ASP A 144 -14.60 8.94 -2.39
N PRO A 145 -15.03 8.50 -3.59
CA PRO A 145 -14.31 7.52 -4.38
C PRO A 145 -13.19 8.13 -5.23
N LEU A 146 -12.13 7.36 -5.45
CA LEU A 146 -11.14 7.63 -6.50
C LEU A 146 -11.59 7.07 -7.86
N ASN A 147 -12.39 6.00 -7.82
CA ASN A 147 -12.97 5.39 -9.00
C ASN A 147 -14.49 5.63 -9.00
N HIS A 148 -14.88 6.77 -9.58
CA HIS A 148 -16.29 7.20 -9.64
C HIS A 148 -17.20 6.18 -10.35
N GLU A 149 -16.68 5.47 -11.36
CA GLU A 149 -17.42 4.44 -12.07
C GLU A 149 -17.75 3.25 -11.15
N ALA A 150 -16.74 2.74 -10.42
CA ALA A 150 -16.94 1.66 -9.45
C ALA A 150 -17.92 2.06 -8.34
N ALA A 151 -17.81 3.29 -7.85
CA ALA A 151 -18.70 3.82 -6.82
C ALA A 151 -20.15 3.95 -7.30
N ALA A 152 -20.37 4.47 -8.51
CA ALA A 152 -21.71 4.59 -9.09
C ALA A 152 -22.38 3.22 -9.23
N VAL A 153 -21.65 2.22 -9.75
CA VAL A 153 -22.19 0.85 -9.88
C VAL A 153 -22.47 0.23 -8.51
N LEU A 154 -21.60 0.43 -7.52
CA LEU A 154 -21.84 -0.05 -6.15
C LEU A 154 -23.12 0.56 -5.56
N ARG A 155 -23.33 1.86 -5.73
CA ARG A 155 -24.51 2.57 -5.23
C ARG A 155 -25.79 2.14 -5.93
N GLU A 156 -25.76 2.00 -7.25
CA GLU A 156 -26.96 1.80 -8.08
C GLU A 156 -27.33 0.32 -8.24
N ASN A 157 -26.33 -0.56 -8.36
CA ASN A 157 -26.54 -1.99 -8.57
C ASN A 157 -25.43 -2.84 -7.93
N PRO A 158 -25.55 -3.15 -6.62
CA PRO A 158 -24.58 -3.96 -5.88
C PRO A 158 -24.31 -5.35 -6.50
N LYS A 159 -25.32 -5.97 -7.14
CA LYS A 159 -25.15 -7.27 -7.81
C LYS A 159 -24.27 -7.17 -9.06
N LEU A 160 -24.46 -6.11 -9.84
CA LEU A 160 -23.60 -5.83 -10.99
C LEU A 160 -22.18 -5.48 -10.54
N PHE A 161 -22.05 -4.71 -9.45
CA PHE A 161 -20.76 -4.42 -8.84
C PHE A 161 -20.02 -5.71 -8.46
N GLU A 162 -20.69 -6.65 -7.79
CA GLU A 162 -20.11 -7.95 -7.45
C GLU A 162 -19.64 -8.70 -8.71
N SER A 163 -20.49 -8.80 -9.73
CA SER A 163 -20.12 -9.46 -11.00
C SER A 163 -18.89 -8.80 -11.66
N ASN A 164 -18.80 -7.48 -11.61
CA ASN A 164 -17.67 -6.71 -12.11
C ASN A 164 -16.39 -7.00 -11.31
N VAL A 165 -16.46 -6.99 -9.99
CA VAL A 165 -15.33 -7.34 -9.10
C VAL A 165 -14.82 -8.75 -9.39
N ARG A 166 -15.72 -9.74 -9.50
CA ARG A 166 -15.36 -11.13 -9.82
C ARG A 166 -14.65 -11.24 -11.18
N ARG A 167 -15.18 -10.56 -12.21
CA ARG A 167 -14.58 -10.52 -13.54
C ARG A 167 -13.19 -9.87 -13.54
N ALA A 168 -13.04 -8.76 -12.83
CA ALA A 168 -11.76 -8.05 -12.70
C ALA A 168 -10.70 -8.91 -11.98
N MET A 169 -11.07 -9.58 -10.87
CA MET A 169 -10.16 -10.48 -10.14
C MET A 169 -9.73 -11.70 -10.96
N ALA A 170 -10.58 -12.18 -11.87
CA ALA A 170 -10.25 -13.27 -12.77
C ALA A 170 -9.26 -12.88 -13.89
N GLY A 171 -8.94 -11.59 -14.03
CA GLY A 171 -8.06 -11.08 -15.09
C GLY A 171 -8.80 -10.58 -16.33
N GLY A 172 -10.09 -10.27 -16.24
CA GLY A 172 -10.90 -9.76 -17.34
C GLY A 172 -10.77 -8.25 -17.54
N SER A 173 -11.15 -7.77 -18.74
CA SER A 173 -11.25 -6.34 -19.04
C SER A 173 -12.60 -5.78 -18.59
N MET A 174 -12.61 -4.54 -18.07
CA MET A 174 -13.84 -3.77 -17.83
C MET A 174 -13.67 -2.38 -18.40
N VAL A 175 -14.61 -1.94 -19.25
CA VAL A 175 -14.71 -0.58 -19.81
C VAL A 175 -13.33 -0.04 -20.24
N CYS A 176 -12.70 -0.70 -21.21
CA CYS A 176 -11.35 -0.41 -21.74
C CYS A 176 -10.16 -0.46 -20.76
N LYS A 177 -10.36 -0.87 -19.50
CA LYS A 177 -9.28 -1.08 -18.52
C LYS A 177 -8.96 -2.57 -18.39
N ILE A 178 -7.70 -2.92 -18.60
CA ILE A 178 -7.20 -4.31 -18.46
C ILE A 178 -6.78 -4.53 -17.00
N TYR A 179 -7.46 -5.45 -16.31
CA TYR A 179 -7.06 -5.91 -14.99
C TYR A 179 -6.28 -7.21 -15.17
N LEU A 180 -4.95 -7.17 -14.97
CA LEU A 180 -4.10 -8.34 -15.16
C LEU A 180 -4.10 -9.23 -13.92
N ARG A 181 -4.34 -10.53 -14.10
CA ARG A 181 -4.11 -11.52 -13.06
C ARG A 181 -2.62 -11.80 -12.93
N LYS A 182 -1.99 -11.38 -11.83
CA LYS A 182 -0.62 -11.79 -11.51
C LYS A 182 -0.63 -13.27 -11.09
N PHE A 183 -0.20 -14.16 -11.96
CA PHE A 183 0.10 -15.54 -11.59
C PHE A 183 1.40 -15.58 -10.76
N HIS A 184 1.33 -16.03 -9.51
CA HIS A 184 2.52 -16.50 -8.80
C HIS A 184 2.86 -17.89 -9.36
N PHE A 185 3.74 -17.92 -10.37
CA PHE A 185 4.28 -19.18 -10.88
C PHE A 185 5.27 -19.75 -9.87
N LEU A 186 4.91 -20.88 -9.25
CA LEU A 186 5.80 -21.70 -8.43
C LEU A 186 6.67 -22.66 -9.26
N SER A 187 6.77 -22.48 -10.58
CA SER A 187 7.69 -23.27 -11.42
C SER A 187 7.99 -22.52 -12.71
N LYS A 188 9.27 -22.45 -13.08
CA LYS A 188 9.74 -21.85 -14.34
C LYS A 188 9.23 -22.65 -15.54
N ARG A 189 8.02 -22.40 -16.03
CA ARG A 189 7.67 -22.70 -17.43
C ARG A 189 6.39 -22.01 -17.88
N LEU A 190 6.54 -21.32 -19.01
CA LEU A 190 5.53 -20.72 -19.88
C LEU A 190 5.30 -19.20 -19.68
N LEU A 191 6.18 -18.42 -20.31
CA LEU A 191 5.90 -17.04 -20.70
C LEU A 191 4.94 -17.10 -21.90
N LEU A 192 3.64 -16.89 -21.67
CA LEU A 192 2.74 -16.43 -22.73
C LEU A 192 2.65 -14.91 -22.59
N PHE A 193 3.46 -14.20 -23.37
CA PHE A 193 3.32 -12.77 -23.58
C PHE A 193 2.02 -12.55 -24.34
N VAL A 194 1.01 -11.98 -23.69
CA VAL A 194 -0.09 -11.32 -24.39
C VAL A 194 0.31 -9.85 -24.47
N LEU A 195 1.09 -9.50 -25.49
CA LEU A 195 1.14 -8.13 -26.00
C LEU A 195 -0.12 -7.98 -26.86
N VAL A 196 -1.09 -7.21 -26.39
CA VAL A 196 -2.04 -6.57 -27.29
C VAL A 196 -1.38 -5.26 -27.69
N GLU A 197 -0.81 -5.22 -28.90
CA GLU A 197 -0.48 -3.96 -29.57
C GLU A 197 -1.78 -3.17 -29.72
N GLN A 198 -1.79 -1.93 -29.22
CA GLN A 198 -2.81 -0.95 -29.55
C GLN A 198 -2.45 -0.34 -30.90
N ASP A 199 -3.11 -0.78 -31.97
CA ASP A 199 -3.17 -0.02 -33.21
C ASP A 199 -4.12 1.18 -32.99
N ASP A 200 -3.56 2.32 -32.57
CA ASP A 200 -4.22 3.61 -32.73
C ASP A 200 -4.11 4.03 -34.21
N LYS A 201 -5.16 3.77 -35.00
CA LYS A 201 -5.40 4.49 -36.25
C LYS A 201 -6.49 5.54 -36.02
N PRO A 202 -6.21 6.84 -36.21
CA PRO A 202 -7.27 7.84 -36.25
C PRO A 202 -8.08 7.67 -37.54
N GLU A 203 -9.39 7.60 -37.36
CA GLU A 203 -10.43 7.60 -38.37
C GLU A 203 -10.36 8.89 -39.20
N GLN A 204 -10.31 8.74 -40.53
CA GLN A 204 -10.38 9.84 -41.48
C GLN A 204 -11.82 10.35 -41.54
N ASP A 205 -12.06 11.56 -41.04
CA ASP A 205 -13.29 12.28 -41.35
C ASP A 205 -13.22 12.84 -42.77
N GLN A 206 -14.18 12.39 -43.57
CA GLN A 206 -14.54 12.92 -44.88
C GLN A 206 -15.30 14.24 -44.72
N ALA A 207 -14.79 15.30 -45.34
CA ALA A 207 -15.57 16.42 -45.89
C ALA A 207 -14.76 17.09 -47.00
#